data_AF-A0A920EDM7-F1
#
_entry.id   AF-A0A920EDM7-F1
#
_cell.length_a   1.000
_cell.length_b   1.000
_cell.length_c   1.000
_cell.angle_alpha   90.00
_cell.angle_beta   90.00
_cell.angle_gamma   90.00
#
_symmetry.space_group_name_H-M   'P 1'
#
loop_
_entity.id
_entity.type
_entity.pdbx_description
1 polymer ?
#
loop_
_entity_poly.entity_id
_entity_poly.type
_entity_poly.pdbx_seq_one_letter_code
_entity_poly.pdbx_strand_id
1 'polypeptide(L)'
;MNQNAQRVTTGKEGLKAYINEYRQKKSDFDYEFDGIVIKADSLQIQEELGATAKAPRWALAFKLPPEEQTTKLLDIEVSIGAAGSATPFAVLEPVFVGGVTVSTATLHNSDQVREKDVRPGDTVIVRRAGEVIPEVLGPVLDKRPIGLPQWKFPTSCPSCGADLSRPEGEARHRCTNYFCRDKLEAG
;
A
#
# COMPACT_ATOMS: atom_id res chain seq x y z
N MET A 1 -2.27 25.06 -19.84
CA MET A 1 -1.22 24.12 -20.30
C MET A 1 -0.36 23.76 -19.11
N ASN A 2 0.02 22.49 -18.95
CA ASN A 2 0.98 22.08 -17.91
C ASN A 2 2.34 22.72 -18.27
N GLN A 3 2.81 23.67 -17.47
CA GLN A 3 4.05 24.41 -17.72
C GLN A 3 5.30 23.51 -17.66
N ASN A 4 5.15 22.35 -17.04
CA ASN A 4 6.19 21.35 -16.90
C ASN A 4 6.26 20.39 -18.11
N ALA A 5 5.35 20.50 -19.09
CA ALA A 5 5.35 19.62 -20.25
C ALA A 5 6.60 19.85 -21.14
N GLN A 6 7.38 18.81 -21.35
CA GLN A 6 8.60 18.87 -22.15
C GLN A 6 8.59 17.85 -23.28
N ARG A 7 9.03 18.28 -24.47
CA ARG A 7 9.29 17.38 -25.59
C ARG A 7 10.60 16.64 -25.37
N VAL A 8 10.54 15.30 -25.41
CA VAL A 8 11.70 14.43 -25.29
C VAL A 8 12.14 13.95 -26.68
N THR A 9 13.40 14.18 -27.05
CA THR A 9 13.94 13.88 -28.39
C THR A 9 14.94 12.72 -28.41
N THR A 10 15.41 12.27 -27.25
CA THR A 10 16.43 11.21 -27.11
C THR A 10 15.83 9.82 -26.84
N GLY A 11 14.58 9.60 -27.28
CA GLY A 11 13.93 8.30 -27.18
C GLY A 11 13.70 7.82 -25.75
N LYS A 12 13.93 6.52 -25.49
CA LYS A 12 13.61 5.87 -24.21
C LYS A 12 14.50 6.37 -23.07
N GLU A 13 15.75 6.66 -23.36
CA GLU A 13 16.74 7.17 -22.41
C GLU A 13 16.34 8.55 -21.91
N GLY A 14 15.91 9.42 -22.83
CA GLY A 14 15.36 10.74 -22.47
C GLY A 14 14.11 10.64 -21.60
N LEU A 15 13.20 9.71 -21.91
CA LEU A 15 12.01 9.50 -21.11
C LEU A 15 12.37 9.04 -19.68
N LYS A 16 13.30 8.10 -19.55
CA LYS A 16 13.79 7.64 -18.24
C LYS A 16 14.44 8.78 -17.43
N ALA A 17 15.26 9.61 -18.07
CA ALA A 17 15.89 10.75 -17.43
C ALA A 17 14.84 11.75 -16.92
N TYR A 18 13.87 12.09 -17.76
CA TYR A 18 12.76 12.97 -17.40
C TYR A 18 11.93 12.41 -16.23
N ILE A 19 11.59 11.11 -16.27
CA ILE A 19 10.85 10.45 -15.19
C ILE A 19 11.64 10.50 -13.87
N ASN A 20 12.93 10.20 -13.90
CA ASN A 20 13.78 10.22 -12.71
C ASN A 20 13.94 11.63 -12.13
N GLU A 21 14.10 12.64 -12.98
CA GLU A 21 14.19 14.04 -12.56
C GLU A 21 12.93 14.48 -11.80
N TYR A 22 11.75 14.26 -12.39
CA TYR A 22 10.48 14.62 -11.75
C TYR A 22 10.17 13.78 -10.52
N ARG A 23 10.65 12.52 -10.47
CA ARG A 23 10.58 11.71 -9.26
C ARG A 23 11.37 12.34 -8.10
N GLN A 24 12.57 12.86 -8.37
CA GLN A 24 13.41 13.49 -7.35
C GLN A 24 12.85 14.83 -6.88
N LYS A 25 12.28 15.61 -7.80
CA LYS A 25 11.67 16.91 -7.53
C LYS A 25 10.24 16.82 -7.01
N LYS A 26 9.69 15.62 -6.81
CA LYS A 26 8.27 15.43 -6.46
C LYS A 26 7.87 16.23 -5.22
N SER A 27 8.74 16.31 -4.21
CA SER A 27 8.54 17.09 -2.98
C SER A 27 8.58 18.60 -3.16
N ASP A 28 9.08 19.09 -4.30
CA ASP A 28 9.29 20.51 -4.56
C ASP A 28 8.06 21.18 -5.20
N PHE A 29 7.09 20.37 -5.64
CA PHE A 29 5.83 20.86 -6.20
C PHE A 29 4.84 21.17 -5.07
N ASP A 30 4.05 22.23 -5.25
CA ASP A 30 2.95 22.64 -4.38
C ASP A 30 1.68 21.78 -4.56
N TYR A 31 1.77 20.71 -5.35
CA TYR A 31 0.70 19.76 -5.62
C TYR A 31 1.24 18.33 -5.65
N GLU A 32 0.38 17.37 -5.33
CA GLU A 32 0.69 15.95 -5.47
C GLU A 32 0.45 15.46 -6.90
N PHE A 33 1.28 14.52 -7.36
CA PHE A 33 1.06 13.78 -8.59
C PHE A 33 1.56 12.33 -8.43
N ASP A 34 0.87 11.40 -9.07
CA ASP A 34 1.15 9.96 -8.96
C ASP A 34 1.97 9.41 -10.14
N GLY A 35 2.29 10.25 -11.12
CA GLY A 35 2.88 9.81 -12.37
C GLY A 35 3.09 10.90 -13.41
N ILE A 36 3.60 10.48 -14.56
CA ILE A 36 3.86 11.30 -15.74
C ILE A 36 3.09 10.72 -16.91
N VAL A 37 2.38 11.57 -17.65
CA VAL A 37 1.70 11.14 -18.88
C VAL A 37 2.65 11.33 -20.07
N ILE A 38 3.02 10.22 -20.70
CA ILE A 38 3.84 10.20 -21.92
C ILE A 38 2.89 10.19 -23.12
N LYS A 39 3.10 11.08 -24.09
CA LYS A 39 2.24 11.25 -25.26
C LYS A 39 3.06 11.25 -26.54
N ALA A 40 2.52 10.69 -27.62
CA ALA A 40 3.05 10.93 -28.95
C ALA A 40 2.87 12.42 -29.29
N ASP A 41 3.95 13.11 -29.67
CA ASP A 41 3.94 14.55 -29.94
C ASP A 41 3.22 14.90 -31.26
N SER A 42 3.26 13.99 -32.24
CA SER A 42 2.63 14.20 -33.56
C SER A 42 1.13 13.94 -33.52
N LEU A 43 0.32 14.95 -33.87
CA LEU A 43 -1.14 14.81 -34.00
C LEU A 43 -1.54 13.77 -35.04
N GLN A 44 -0.80 13.69 -36.16
CA GLN A 44 -1.05 12.68 -37.19
C GLN A 44 -0.89 11.25 -36.62
N ILE A 45 0.14 11.02 -35.82
CA ILE A 45 0.34 9.72 -35.14
C ILE A 45 -0.78 9.46 -34.12
N GLN A 46 -1.26 10.50 -33.42
CA GLN A 46 -2.38 10.34 -32.49
C GLN A 46 -3.66 9.91 -33.21
N GLU A 47 -3.96 10.50 -34.38
CA GLU A 47 -5.10 10.13 -35.22
C GLU A 47 -4.99 8.70 -35.75
N GLU A 48 -3.83 8.34 -36.29
CA GLU A 48 -3.56 6.99 -36.82
C GLU A 48 -3.67 5.90 -35.74
N LEU A 49 -3.17 6.18 -34.53
CA LEU A 49 -3.24 5.25 -33.40
C LEU A 49 -4.65 5.19 -32.79
N GLY A 50 -5.40 6.29 -32.82
CA GLY A 50 -6.77 6.36 -32.29
C GLY A 50 -6.87 6.00 -30.80
N ALA A 51 -8.01 5.41 -30.42
CA ALA A 51 -8.33 5.07 -29.04
C ALA A 51 -9.04 3.70 -28.92
N THR A 52 -9.01 3.14 -27.72
CA THR A 52 -9.90 2.04 -27.30
C THR A 52 -11.14 2.61 -26.62
N ALA A 53 -12.09 1.75 -26.24
CA ALA A 53 -13.27 2.17 -25.47
C ALA A 53 -12.94 2.84 -24.12
N LYS A 54 -11.72 2.69 -23.59
CA LYS A 54 -11.33 3.18 -22.25
C LYS A 54 -10.17 4.19 -22.25
N ALA A 55 -9.31 4.19 -23.27
CA ALA A 55 -8.09 5.00 -23.27
C ALA A 55 -7.53 5.24 -24.69
N PRO A 56 -6.86 6.38 -24.94
CA PRO A 56 -6.10 6.62 -26.17
C PRO A 56 -4.92 5.65 -26.29
N ARG A 57 -4.56 5.27 -27.52
CA ARG A 57 -3.40 4.38 -27.78
C ARG A 57 -2.07 5.12 -27.84
N TRP A 58 -2.12 6.43 -28.05
CA TRP A 58 -0.97 7.32 -28.23
C TRP A 58 -0.47 7.97 -26.93
N ALA A 59 -1.09 7.67 -25.79
CA ALA A 59 -0.69 8.17 -24.49
C ALA A 59 -0.65 7.07 -23.42
N LEU A 60 0.27 7.19 -22.48
CA LEU A 60 0.45 6.27 -21.36
C LEU A 60 0.65 7.06 -20.07
N ALA A 61 -0.11 6.73 -19.03
CA ALA A 61 0.17 7.18 -17.67
C ALA A 61 1.27 6.31 -17.05
N PHE A 62 2.47 6.86 -16.93
CA PHE A 62 3.58 6.22 -16.23
C PHE A 62 3.49 6.58 -14.74
N LYS A 63 2.97 5.67 -13.91
CA LYS A 63 2.90 5.89 -12.46
C LYS A 63 4.29 5.79 -11.83
N LEU A 64 4.61 6.75 -10.97
CA LEU A 64 5.82 6.70 -10.17
C LEU A 64 5.70 5.56 -9.15
N PRO A 65 6.82 4.86 -8.86
CA PRO A 65 6.78 3.84 -7.82
C PRO A 65 6.36 4.49 -6.50
N PRO A 66 5.48 3.82 -5.74
CA PRO A 66 5.07 4.27 -4.42
C PRO A 66 6.29 4.51 -3.51
N GLU A 67 6.16 5.46 -2.60
CA GLU A 67 7.20 5.76 -1.62
C GLU A 67 7.23 4.68 -0.54
N GLU A 68 8.43 4.27 -0.18
CA GLU A 68 8.71 3.26 0.84
C GLU A 68 9.57 3.89 1.94
N GLN A 69 9.27 3.57 3.19
CA GLN A 69 10.04 3.97 4.35
C GLN A 69 10.19 2.81 5.32
N THR A 70 11.21 2.85 6.16
CA THR A 70 11.37 1.87 7.24
C THR A 70 10.95 2.47 8.57
N THR A 71 10.20 1.72 9.37
CA THR A 71 9.84 2.11 10.75
C THR A 71 9.80 0.90 11.66
N LYS A 72 9.67 1.11 12.97
CA LYS A 72 9.47 0.01 13.93
C LYS A 72 8.03 -0.48 13.91
N LEU A 73 7.87 -1.79 13.86
CA LEU A 73 6.62 -2.48 14.13
C LEU A 73 6.47 -2.61 15.65
N LEU A 74 5.57 -1.83 16.25
CA LEU A 74 5.34 -1.83 17.69
C LEU A 74 4.51 -3.04 18.11
N ASP A 75 3.42 -3.31 17.37
CA ASP A 75 2.55 -4.45 17.61
C ASP A 75 1.81 -4.87 16.33
N ILE A 76 1.14 -6.02 16.36
CA ILE A 76 0.19 -6.46 15.34
C ILE A 76 -1.15 -6.72 16.04
N GLU A 77 -2.10 -5.82 15.79
CA GLU A 77 -3.46 -5.90 16.32
C GLU A 77 -4.42 -6.46 15.27
N VAL A 78 -5.64 -6.82 15.70
CA VAL A 78 -6.68 -7.40 14.84
C VAL A 78 -7.95 -6.57 14.95
N SER A 79 -8.42 -6.03 13.83
CA SER A 79 -9.70 -5.32 13.75
C SER A 79 -10.82 -6.27 13.32
N ILE A 80 -12.03 -6.03 13.82
CA ILE A 80 -13.23 -6.79 13.44
C ILE A 80 -14.11 -5.91 12.56
N GLY A 81 -14.28 -6.28 11.30
CA GLY A 81 -15.20 -5.57 10.39
C GLY A 81 -16.67 -5.90 10.67
N ALA A 82 -17.59 -5.13 10.07
CA ALA A 82 -19.05 -5.31 10.22
C ALA A 82 -19.53 -6.76 9.94
N ALA A 83 -18.97 -7.40 8.91
CA ALA A 83 -19.25 -8.81 8.57
C ALA A 83 -18.57 -9.84 9.50
N GLY A 84 -17.90 -9.40 10.57
CA GLY A 84 -17.13 -10.21 11.51
C GLY A 84 -15.73 -10.58 11.04
N SER A 85 -15.29 -10.12 9.86
CA SER A 85 -13.94 -10.41 9.33
C SER A 85 -12.86 -9.85 10.25
N ALA A 86 -12.03 -10.73 10.81
CA ALA A 86 -10.89 -10.40 11.64
C ALA A 86 -9.65 -10.14 10.77
N THR A 87 -9.16 -8.89 10.78
CA THR A 87 -8.13 -8.41 9.86
C THR A 87 -6.92 -7.90 10.65
N PRO A 88 -5.72 -8.49 10.49
CA PRO A 88 -4.55 -8.00 11.17
C PRO A 88 -4.04 -6.70 10.54
N PHE A 89 -3.57 -5.80 11.38
CA PHE A 89 -2.91 -4.57 10.98
C PHE A 89 -1.69 -4.31 11.87
N ALA A 90 -0.68 -3.68 11.29
CA ALA A 90 0.53 -3.26 11.99
C ALA A 90 0.26 -1.97 12.76
N VAL A 91 0.68 -1.93 14.01
CA VAL A 91 0.85 -0.70 14.81
C VAL A 91 2.31 -0.28 14.68
N LEU A 92 2.55 0.93 14.19
CA LEU A 92 3.87 1.40 13.77
C LEU A 92 4.33 2.59 14.62
N GLU A 93 5.64 2.69 14.80
CA GLU A 93 6.24 3.97 15.19
C GLU A 93 5.93 4.99 14.07
N PRO A 94 5.37 6.18 14.40
CA PRO A 94 4.90 7.12 13.39
C PRO A 94 5.99 7.47 12.37
N VAL A 95 5.67 7.30 11.08
CA VAL A 95 6.61 7.50 9.98
C VAL A 95 5.96 8.28 8.85
N PHE A 96 6.68 9.24 8.28
CA PHE A 96 6.19 10.05 7.15
C PHE A 96 6.43 9.31 5.83
N VAL A 97 5.37 8.89 5.14
CA VAL A 97 5.45 8.10 3.89
C VAL A 97 4.51 8.70 2.84
N GLY A 98 5.07 9.20 1.74
CA GLY A 98 4.27 9.70 0.63
C GLY A 98 3.34 10.85 0.98
N GLY A 99 3.79 11.82 1.78
CA GLY A 99 3.01 13.03 2.09
C GLY A 99 2.19 12.98 3.39
N VAL A 100 2.07 11.83 4.04
CA VAL A 100 1.30 11.66 5.29
C VAL A 100 2.10 10.91 6.36
N THR A 101 1.79 11.20 7.63
CA THR A 101 2.29 10.41 8.76
C THR A 101 1.42 9.17 8.93
N VAL A 102 2.06 8.00 8.86
CA VAL A 102 1.45 6.69 9.01
C VAL A 102 1.82 6.11 10.37
N SER A 103 0.83 5.70 11.16
CA SER A 103 1.00 4.97 12.42
C SER A 103 0.38 3.57 12.39
N THR A 104 -0.39 3.25 11.34
CA THR A 104 -0.96 1.91 11.13
C THR A 104 -0.86 1.50 9.67
N ALA A 105 -0.72 0.21 9.41
CA ALA A 105 -0.65 -0.30 8.04
C ALA A 105 -1.29 -1.69 7.91
N THR A 106 -1.91 -1.99 6.78
CA THR A 106 -2.55 -3.30 6.56
C THR A 106 -1.52 -4.42 6.48
N LEU A 107 -1.88 -5.57 7.06
CA LEU A 107 -1.21 -6.86 6.88
C LEU A 107 -2.08 -7.87 6.12
N HIS A 108 -3.23 -7.43 5.63
CA HIS A 108 -4.20 -8.16 4.81
C HIS A 108 -4.91 -9.33 5.50
N ASN A 109 -4.18 -10.36 5.93
CA ASN A 109 -4.73 -11.56 6.60
C ASN A 109 -3.61 -12.35 7.33
N SER A 110 -4.00 -13.38 8.08
CA SER A 110 -3.07 -14.22 8.85
C SER A 110 -2.00 -14.90 8.00
N ASP A 111 -2.35 -15.32 6.79
CA ASP A 111 -1.43 -16.04 5.90
C ASP A 111 -0.35 -15.10 5.38
N GLN A 112 -0.71 -13.86 5.04
CA GLN A 112 0.20 -12.80 4.63
C GLN A 112 1.16 -12.39 5.75
N VAL A 113 0.69 -12.30 7.00
CA VAL A 113 1.57 -12.06 8.15
C VAL A 113 2.61 -13.16 8.27
N ARG A 114 2.18 -14.43 8.14
CA ARG A 114 3.06 -15.59 8.21
C ARG A 114 4.04 -15.68 7.04
N GLU A 115 3.57 -15.39 5.83
CA GLU A 115 4.39 -15.39 4.61
C GLU A 115 5.49 -14.33 4.67
N LYS A 116 5.15 -13.13 5.17
CA LYS A 116 6.12 -12.04 5.37
C LYS A 116 7.01 -12.24 6.59
N ASP A 117 6.63 -13.14 7.51
CA ASP A 117 7.28 -13.39 8.80
C ASP A 117 7.54 -12.09 9.59
N VAL A 118 6.60 -11.15 9.62
CA VAL A 118 6.74 -9.92 10.41
C VAL A 118 6.39 -10.16 11.88
N ARG A 119 7.16 -9.56 12.78
CA ARG A 119 7.06 -9.79 14.24
C ARG A 119 7.09 -8.46 14.98
N PRO A 120 6.24 -8.25 16.00
CA PRO A 120 6.38 -7.09 16.88
C PRO A 120 7.83 -6.91 17.35
N GLY A 121 8.36 -5.70 17.24
CA GLY A 121 9.77 -5.34 17.44
C GLY A 121 10.62 -5.29 16.17
N ASP A 122 10.15 -5.79 15.02
CA ASP A 122 10.86 -5.69 13.75
C ASP A 122 11.01 -4.23 13.29
N THR A 123 12.08 -3.97 12.53
CA THR A 123 12.06 -2.86 11.57
C THR A 123 11.38 -3.35 10.31
N VAL A 124 10.32 -2.69 9.85
CA VAL A 124 9.53 -3.09 8.68
C VAL A 124 9.55 -2.03 7.59
N ILE A 125 9.43 -2.49 6.34
CA ILE A 125 9.27 -1.62 5.17
C ILE A 125 7.77 -1.35 5.00
N VAL A 126 7.41 -0.07 5.06
CA VAL A 126 6.05 0.44 4.90
C VAL A 126 5.96 1.18 3.58
N ARG A 127 4.90 0.92 2.84
CA ARG A 127 4.62 1.52 1.54
C ARG A 127 3.24 2.12 1.52
N ARG A 128 3.10 3.29 0.89
CA ARG A 128 1.79 3.87 0.57
C ARG A 128 1.45 3.55 -0.88
N ALA A 129 0.49 2.64 -1.12
CA ALA A 129 0.04 2.31 -2.46
C ALA A 129 -0.93 3.40 -2.97
N GLY A 130 -0.44 4.30 -3.82
CA GLY A 130 -1.22 5.46 -4.27
C GLY A 130 -1.59 6.38 -3.10
N GLU A 131 -2.84 6.87 -3.08
CA GLU A 131 -3.28 7.86 -2.10
C GLU A 131 -4.01 7.28 -0.86
N VAL A 132 -4.29 5.97 -0.78
CA VAL A 132 -5.38 5.53 0.13
C VAL A 132 -4.93 4.66 1.31
N ILE A 133 -4.13 3.59 1.12
CA ILE A 133 -3.92 2.60 2.20
C ILE A 133 -2.43 2.25 2.34
N PRO A 134 -1.81 2.51 3.51
CA PRO A 134 -0.47 2.04 3.81
C PRO A 134 -0.44 0.54 4.09
N GLU A 135 0.61 -0.14 3.64
CA GLU A 135 0.83 -1.57 3.85
C GLU A 135 2.27 -1.88 4.28
N VAL A 136 2.44 -2.96 5.04
CA VAL A 136 3.76 -3.51 5.36
C VAL A 136 4.16 -4.51 4.27
N LEU A 137 5.33 -4.31 3.67
CA LEU A 137 5.88 -5.25 2.68
C LEU A 137 6.59 -6.44 3.33
N GLY A 138 7.30 -6.19 4.42
CA GLY A 138 8.06 -7.20 5.13
C GLY A 138 9.09 -6.60 6.08
N PRO A 139 9.82 -7.45 6.80
CA PRO A 139 10.87 -7.04 7.73
C PRO A 139 12.15 -6.65 7.00
N VAL A 140 12.90 -5.72 7.57
CA VAL A 140 14.30 -5.49 7.23
C VAL A 140 15.13 -6.50 8.04
N LEU A 141 15.35 -7.69 7.46
CA LEU A 141 15.94 -8.83 8.17
C LEU A 141 17.29 -8.51 8.82
N ASP A 142 18.12 -7.71 8.16
CA ASP A 142 19.44 -7.29 8.69
C ASP A 142 19.35 -6.47 9.98
N LYS A 143 18.17 -5.89 10.26
CA LYS A 143 17.91 -5.09 11.47
C LYS A 143 17.06 -5.82 12.51
N ARG A 144 16.75 -7.10 12.28
CA ARG A 144 15.91 -7.89 13.19
C ARG A 144 16.63 -8.16 14.52
N PRO A 145 16.06 -7.75 15.67
CA PRO A 145 16.55 -8.18 16.98
C PRO A 145 16.52 -9.70 17.13
N ILE A 146 17.51 -10.25 17.82
CA ILE A 146 17.58 -11.70 18.10
C ILE A 146 16.43 -12.08 19.04
N GLY A 147 15.74 -13.19 18.71
CA GLY A 147 14.78 -13.82 19.61
C GLY A 147 13.35 -13.26 19.56
N LEU A 148 13.00 -12.42 18.57
CA LEU A 148 11.61 -11.97 18.41
C LEU A 148 10.67 -13.16 18.17
N PRO A 149 9.59 -13.30 18.96
CA PRO A 149 8.63 -14.39 18.81
C PRO A 149 7.85 -14.24 17.51
N GLN A 150 7.54 -15.36 16.86
CA GLN A 150 6.61 -15.34 15.72
C GLN A 150 5.24 -14.88 16.19
N TRP A 151 4.64 -13.96 15.43
CA TRP A 151 3.27 -13.55 15.69
C TRP A 151 2.31 -14.70 15.37
N LYS A 152 1.32 -14.88 16.24
CA LYS A 152 0.26 -15.87 16.09
C LYS A 152 -1.06 -15.16 16.03
N PHE A 153 -1.90 -15.58 15.09
CA PHE A 153 -3.26 -15.07 15.01
C PHE A 153 -4.03 -15.41 16.29
N PRO A 154 -4.74 -14.44 16.92
CA PRO A 154 -5.48 -14.71 18.14
C PRO A 154 -6.60 -15.72 17.90
N THR A 155 -6.84 -16.60 18.86
CA THR A 155 -7.95 -17.58 18.81
C THR A 155 -9.28 -16.96 19.24
N SER A 156 -9.24 -15.87 20.00
CA SER A 156 -10.41 -15.19 20.55
C SER A 156 -10.52 -13.77 19.99
N CYS A 157 -11.75 -13.32 19.80
CA CYS A 157 -12.07 -12.00 19.26
C CYS A 157 -11.62 -10.91 20.24
N PRO A 158 -10.80 -9.92 19.81
CA PRO A 158 -10.34 -8.84 20.68
C PRO A 158 -11.48 -7.92 21.15
N SER A 159 -12.59 -7.87 20.43
CA SER A 159 -13.75 -7.03 20.78
C SER A 159 -14.69 -7.68 21.80
N CYS A 160 -15.02 -8.96 21.63
CA CYS A 160 -16.08 -9.63 22.41
C CYS A 160 -15.66 -10.93 23.10
N GLY A 161 -14.40 -11.36 22.95
CA GLY A 161 -13.86 -12.58 23.57
C GLY A 161 -14.31 -13.90 22.95
N ALA A 162 -15.32 -13.91 22.06
CA ALA A 162 -15.79 -15.13 21.39
C ALA A 162 -14.74 -15.74 20.47
N ASP A 163 -14.80 -17.05 20.23
CA ASP A 163 -13.84 -17.74 19.36
C ASP A 163 -13.88 -17.22 17.91
N LEU A 164 -12.69 -17.08 17.33
CA LEU A 164 -12.50 -16.77 15.92
C LEU A 164 -12.39 -18.07 15.15
N SER A 165 -13.28 -18.27 14.18
CA SER A 165 -13.25 -19.42 13.29
C SER A 165 -12.83 -19.00 11.89
N ARG A 166 -12.09 -19.88 11.20
CA ARG A 166 -11.75 -19.72 9.79
C ARG A 166 -12.56 -20.73 8.98
N PRO A 167 -13.60 -20.29 8.25
CA PRO A 167 -14.37 -21.20 7.39
C PRO A 167 -13.47 -21.90 6.37
N GLU A 168 -13.84 -23.12 5.98
CA GLU A 168 -13.11 -23.89 4.99
C GLU A 168 -13.03 -23.12 3.65
N GLY A 169 -11.82 -23.01 3.08
CA GLY A 169 -11.58 -22.27 1.84
C GLY A 169 -11.46 -20.75 1.98
N GLU A 170 -11.72 -20.16 3.16
CA GLU A 170 -11.56 -18.70 3.36
C GLU A 170 -10.14 -18.32 3.81
N ALA A 171 -9.69 -17.12 3.40
CA ALA A 171 -8.41 -16.54 3.83
C ALA A 171 -8.48 -15.84 5.20
N ARG A 172 -9.68 -15.48 5.66
CA ARG A 172 -9.87 -14.64 6.85
C ARG A 172 -10.56 -15.41 7.97
N HIS A 173 -10.14 -15.12 9.19
CA HIS A 173 -10.86 -15.56 10.40
C HIS A 173 -12.08 -14.64 10.60
N ARG A 174 -13.11 -15.14 11.28
CA ARG A 174 -14.34 -14.40 11.54
C ARG A 174 -14.82 -14.56 12.98
N CYS A 175 -15.35 -13.47 13.52
CA CYS A 175 -16.13 -13.48 14.75
C CYS A 175 -17.59 -13.87 14.43
N THR A 176 -18.01 -15.03 14.92
CA THR A 176 -19.36 -15.57 14.72
C THR A 176 -20.38 -15.01 15.70
N ASN A 177 -19.94 -14.34 16.77
CA ASN A 177 -20.84 -13.68 17.72
C ASN A 177 -21.64 -12.59 17.00
N TYR A 178 -22.97 -12.71 17.04
CA TYR A 178 -23.88 -11.74 16.44
C TYR A 178 -23.90 -10.41 17.21
N PHE A 179 -23.68 -10.47 18.53
CA PHE A 179 -23.66 -9.32 19.43
C PHE A 179 -22.26 -8.74 19.65
N CYS A 180 -21.31 -9.03 18.75
CA CYS A 180 -19.97 -8.44 18.83
C CYS A 180 -20.09 -6.92 18.65
N ARG A 181 -19.53 -6.14 19.59
CA ARG A 181 -19.62 -4.68 19.58
C ARG A 181 -19.11 -4.09 18.26
N ASP A 182 -17.90 -4.47 17.86
CA ASP A 182 -17.28 -3.93 16.64
C ASP A 182 -18.09 -4.27 15.38
N LYS A 183 -18.81 -5.40 15.36
CA LYS A 183 -19.67 -5.74 14.21
C LYS A 183 -20.88 -4.81 14.10
N LEU A 184 -21.38 -4.33 15.24
CA LEU A 184 -22.53 -3.42 15.30
C LEU A 184 -22.12 -1.96 15.07
N GLU A 185 -20.90 -1.60 15.48
CA GLU A 185 -20.38 -0.22 15.39
C GLU A 185 -19.62 0.06 14.08
N ALA A 186 -19.16 -0.95 13.35
CA ALA A 186 -18.47 -0.77 12.06
C ALA A 186 -19.39 -0.45 10.87
N GLY A 187 -20.66 -0.11 11.13
CA GLY A 187 -21.69 0.21 10.14
C GLY A 187 -21.81 1.71 9.84
#